data_AF-A0A5C3DYB0-F1
#
_entry.id   AF-A0A5C3DYB0-F1
#
_cell.length_a   1.000
_cell.length_b   1.000
_cell.length_c   1.000
_cell.angle_alpha   90.00
_cell.angle_beta   90.00
_cell.angle_gamma   90.00
#
_symmetry.space_group_name_H-M   'P 1'
#
loop_
_entity.id
_entity.type
_entity.pdbx_description
1 polymer ?
#
loop_
_entity_poly.entity_id
_entity_poly.type
_entity_poly.pdbx_seq_one_letter_code
_entity_poly.pdbx_strand_id
1 'polypeptide(L)'
;MSSAGARRPRQITPTSPSPSPEPQSGTANGNTNSSTSYAQPPTTSHSHPPAAQNLPSASAPEPTDPNESVRLNLETRVRSVVDLLYQLAVCSADVQEGSQHLVANKVNECIKALAALDATKDELHRAHMMVPQDVLEMLDTGKNPDIHTRNFVNRLASENQYSYGQHRAVESYKNRLDEALDRAFPELGQGQRGQTGTEQ
;
A
#
# COMPACT_ATOMS: atom_id res chain seq x y z
N MET A 1 46.35 0.15 -47.99
CA MET A 1 47.07 -0.30 -46.77
C MET A 1 46.43 0.39 -45.58
N SER A 2 46.11 -0.40 -44.56
CA SER A 2 45.71 -0.02 -43.18
C SER A 2 44.38 0.72 -42.97
N SER A 3 43.55 0.41 -41.97
CA SER A 3 43.38 -0.78 -41.12
C SER A 3 42.05 -0.58 -40.37
N ALA A 4 41.14 -1.53 -40.44
CA ALA A 4 39.87 -1.52 -39.71
C ALA A 4 40.10 -1.70 -38.20
N GLY A 5 39.62 -0.75 -37.40
CA GLY A 5 39.57 -0.83 -35.94
C GLY A 5 38.19 -1.26 -35.44
N ALA A 6 37.96 -2.57 -35.32
CA ALA A 6 36.73 -3.13 -34.76
C ALA A 6 36.68 -2.90 -33.23
N ARG A 7 35.71 -2.11 -32.75
CA ARG A 7 35.40 -1.97 -31.32
C ARG A 7 34.66 -3.22 -30.82
N ARG A 8 35.25 -3.95 -29.88
CA ARG A 8 34.59 -5.07 -29.19
C ARG A 8 33.52 -4.54 -28.21
N PRO A 9 32.32 -5.13 -28.17
CA PRO A 9 31.35 -4.83 -27.11
C PRO A 9 31.84 -5.42 -25.77
N ARG A 10 31.68 -4.68 -24.67
CA ARG A 10 32.04 -5.11 -23.32
C ARG A 10 31.06 -6.21 -22.87
N GLN A 11 31.59 -7.39 -22.56
CA GLN A 11 30.84 -8.45 -21.87
C GLN A 11 30.57 -8.01 -20.43
N ILE A 12 29.30 -8.03 -20.04
CA ILE A 12 28.85 -7.92 -18.64
C ILE A 12 28.87 -9.33 -18.06
N THR A 13 29.78 -9.57 -17.13
CA THR A 13 29.85 -10.81 -16.37
C THR A 13 28.68 -10.86 -15.38
N PRO A 14 27.86 -11.92 -15.35
CA PRO A 14 26.90 -12.09 -14.27
C PRO A 14 27.66 -12.45 -12.98
N THR A 15 27.52 -11.62 -11.94
CA THR A 15 27.92 -11.98 -10.58
C THR A 15 26.99 -13.10 -10.10
N SER A 16 27.53 -14.32 -10.01
CA SER A 16 26.85 -15.47 -9.43
C SER A 16 26.42 -15.19 -7.98
N PRO A 17 25.21 -15.57 -7.55
CA PRO A 17 24.90 -15.68 -6.13
C PRO A 17 25.67 -16.89 -5.56
N SER A 18 26.40 -16.70 -4.46
CA SER A 18 26.93 -17.81 -3.66
C SER A 18 25.77 -18.54 -2.96
N PRO A 19 25.85 -19.88 -2.81
CA PRO A 19 24.74 -20.72 -2.35
C PRO A 19 24.47 -20.56 -0.84
N SER A 20 23.18 -20.56 -0.49
CA SER A 20 22.71 -20.74 0.90
C SER A 20 23.11 -22.12 1.43
N PRO A 21 23.40 -22.26 2.73
CA PRO A 21 23.63 -23.57 3.33
C PRO A 21 22.33 -24.36 3.46
N GLU A 22 22.35 -25.58 2.95
CA GLU A 22 21.27 -26.57 3.02
C GLU A 22 21.18 -27.17 4.44
N PRO A 23 19.98 -27.39 5.01
CA PRO A 23 19.83 -27.99 6.33
C PRO A 23 20.02 -29.52 6.25
N GLN A 24 20.98 -30.04 7.02
CA GLN A 24 21.20 -31.47 7.19
C GLN A 24 20.00 -32.11 7.91
N SER A 25 19.45 -33.16 7.29
CA SER A 25 18.40 -33.99 7.84
C SER A 25 18.98 -35.00 8.83
N GLY A 26 18.41 -35.04 10.04
CA GLY A 26 18.71 -36.03 11.08
C GLY A 26 17.44 -36.35 11.87
N THR A 27 17.00 -37.60 11.73
CA THR A 27 15.84 -38.22 12.38
C THR A 27 16.00 -38.40 13.90
N ALA A 28 14.96 -38.13 14.71
CA ALA A 28 14.40 -39.03 15.75
C ALA A 28 13.56 -38.30 16.83
N ASN A 29 12.45 -38.95 17.20
CA ASN A 29 11.49 -38.58 18.25
C ASN A 29 12.07 -38.56 19.68
N GLY A 30 11.45 -37.78 20.58
CA GLY A 30 11.48 -38.03 22.02
C GLY A 30 11.14 -36.83 22.93
N ASN A 31 9.95 -36.84 23.54
CA ASN A 31 9.58 -35.98 24.67
C ASN A 31 10.53 -36.17 25.86
N THR A 32 10.91 -35.10 26.57
CA THR A 32 10.88 -34.96 28.05
C THR A 32 11.40 -33.60 28.52
N ASN A 33 10.69 -33.00 29.49
CA ASN A 33 11.12 -31.89 30.34
C ASN A 33 12.34 -32.28 31.19
N SER A 34 13.35 -31.40 31.31
CA SER A 34 13.90 -30.94 32.61
C SER A 34 15.02 -29.90 32.46
N SER A 35 15.07 -29.04 33.46
CA SER A 35 15.87 -27.85 33.68
C SER A 35 17.39 -28.09 33.71
N THR A 36 18.19 -27.17 33.15
CA THR A 36 19.53 -26.84 33.66
C THR A 36 19.92 -25.41 33.24
N SER A 37 20.40 -24.67 34.23
CA SER A 37 20.86 -23.28 34.22
C SER A 37 22.23 -23.14 33.56
N TYR A 38 22.42 -22.18 32.66
CA TYR A 38 23.73 -21.61 32.35
C TYR A 38 23.64 -20.11 31.97
N ALA A 39 24.32 -19.32 32.81
CA ALA A 39 24.94 -18.00 32.67
C ALA A 39 24.66 -17.13 31.41
N GLN A 40 24.19 -15.90 31.66
CA GLN A 40 24.15 -14.79 30.71
C GLN A 40 25.56 -14.15 30.52
N PRO A 41 25.99 -13.85 29.29
CA PRO A 41 27.03 -12.86 29.01
C PRO A 41 26.43 -11.44 28.80
N PRO A 42 27.23 -10.38 28.96
CA PRO A 42 26.76 -9.03 29.28
C PRO A 42 26.13 -8.28 28.10
N THR A 43 25.23 -7.38 28.47
CA THR A 43 24.48 -6.44 27.63
C THR A 43 25.41 -5.50 26.85
N THR A 44 25.52 -5.68 25.53
CA THR A 44 25.90 -4.62 24.61
C THR A 44 24.64 -3.98 24.05
N SER A 45 24.37 -2.76 24.49
CA SER A 45 23.31 -1.87 24.04
C SER A 45 23.18 -1.83 22.51
N HIS A 46 22.28 -2.63 21.97
CA HIS A 46 21.77 -2.43 20.61
C HIS A 46 20.57 -1.49 20.74
N SER A 47 20.72 -0.32 20.14
CA SER A 47 19.71 0.71 20.02
C SER A 47 18.44 0.10 19.43
N HIS A 48 17.47 -0.12 20.30
CA HIS A 48 16.08 -0.30 19.98
C HIS A 48 15.67 0.77 18.94
N PRO A 49 14.89 0.45 17.88
CA PRO A 49 14.12 1.50 17.22
C PRO A 49 13.30 2.18 18.33
N PRO A 50 13.12 3.51 18.29
CA PRO A 50 12.39 4.18 19.35
C PRO A 50 11.02 3.50 19.46
N ALA A 51 10.80 2.89 20.63
CA ALA A 51 9.48 2.46 21.03
C ALA A 51 8.55 3.65 20.81
N ALA A 52 7.37 3.39 20.26
CA ALA A 52 6.27 4.35 20.21
C ALA A 52 5.95 4.77 21.67
N GLN A 53 6.69 5.77 22.16
CA GLN A 53 6.48 6.37 23.44
C GLN A 53 5.30 7.32 23.27
N ASN A 54 4.22 7.01 23.97
CA ASN A 54 3.08 7.85 24.24
C ASN A 54 2.42 8.46 23.00
N LEU A 55 1.45 7.74 22.43
CA LEU A 55 0.31 8.47 21.87
C LEU A 55 -0.34 9.22 23.04
N PRO A 56 -0.39 10.57 23.06
CA PRO A 56 -1.48 11.19 23.77
C PRO A 56 -2.77 10.62 23.16
N SER A 57 -3.76 10.26 23.98
CA SER A 57 -5.16 10.22 23.54
C SER A 57 -5.57 11.65 23.18
N ALA A 58 -4.93 12.19 22.14
CA ALA A 58 -5.46 13.29 21.40
C ALA A 58 -6.60 12.67 20.62
N SER A 59 -7.83 12.98 21.04
CA SER A 59 -8.92 13.16 20.10
C SER A 59 -8.45 14.21 19.08
N ALA A 60 -7.58 13.80 18.15
CA ALA A 60 -7.39 14.51 16.91
C ALA A 60 -8.80 14.61 16.32
N PRO A 61 -9.25 15.79 15.86
CA PRO A 61 -10.46 15.84 15.06
C PRO A 61 -10.26 14.81 13.96
N GLU A 62 -11.13 13.79 13.90
CA GLU A 62 -11.13 12.90 12.76
C GLU A 62 -11.17 13.81 11.54
N PRO A 63 -10.27 13.63 10.56
CA PRO A 63 -10.34 14.40 9.34
C PRO A 63 -11.71 14.08 8.72
N THR A 64 -12.66 15.00 8.89
CA THR A 64 -14.00 14.87 8.33
C THR A 64 -13.81 14.79 6.82
N ASP A 65 -14.12 13.63 6.24
CA ASP A 65 -13.97 13.39 4.80
C ASP A 65 -14.85 14.44 4.08
N PRO A 66 -14.26 15.36 3.29
CA PRO A 66 -15.02 16.40 2.61
C PRO A 66 -16.07 15.83 1.65
N ASN A 67 -15.97 14.54 1.28
CA ASN A 67 -16.88 13.85 0.39
C ASN A 67 -17.89 12.94 1.13
N GLU A 68 -17.92 12.96 2.47
CA GLU A 68 -18.81 12.10 3.26
C GLU A 68 -20.29 12.28 2.91
N SER A 69 -20.73 13.53 2.72
CA SER A 69 -22.11 13.86 2.35
C SER A 69 -22.49 13.29 0.98
N VAL A 70 -21.59 13.38 0.00
CA VAL A 70 -21.76 12.83 -1.36
C VAL A 70 -21.89 11.31 -1.28
N ARG A 71 -21.03 10.66 -0.49
CA ARG A 71 -21.05 9.21 -0.26
C ARG A 71 -22.35 8.75 0.39
N LEU A 72 -22.79 9.44 1.44
CA LEU A 72 -24.03 9.12 2.14
C LEU A 72 -25.26 9.29 1.24
N ASN A 73 -25.26 10.33 0.39
CA ASN A 73 -26.32 10.57 -0.58
C ASN A 73 -26.41 9.41 -1.58
N LEU A 74 -25.27 9.00 -2.14
CA LEU A 74 -25.16 7.86 -3.05
C LEU A 74 -25.66 6.57 -2.37
N GLU A 75 -25.18 6.28 -1.16
CA GLU A 75 -25.58 5.09 -0.40
C GLU A 75 -27.10 5.04 -0.16
N THR A 76 -27.68 6.18 0.24
CA THR A 76 -29.12 6.30 0.49
C THR A 76 -29.93 6.00 -0.78
N ARG A 77 -29.51 6.53 -1.93
CA ARG A 77 -30.19 6.30 -3.21
C ARG A 77 -30.05 4.86 -3.69
N VAL A 78 -28.86 4.27 -3.56
CA VAL A 78 -28.64 2.87 -3.92
C VAL A 78 -29.52 1.96 -3.06
N ARG A 79 -29.58 2.18 -1.74
CA ARG A 79 -30.44 1.42 -0.83
C ARG A 79 -31.92 1.56 -1.21
N SER A 80 -32.38 2.78 -1.52
CA SER A 80 -33.74 3.04 -1.99
C SER A 80 -34.10 2.27 -3.27
N VAL A 81 -33.18 2.21 -4.24
CA VAL A 81 -33.37 1.42 -5.47
C VAL A 81 -33.48 -0.07 -5.16
N VAL A 82 -32.60 -0.61 -4.32
CA VAL A 82 -32.64 -2.03 -3.91
C VAL A 82 -33.96 -2.36 -3.21
N ASP A 83 -34.41 -1.51 -2.29
CA ASP A 83 -35.68 -1.69 -1.57
C ASP A 83 -36.88 -1.66 -2.53
N LEU A 84 -36.89 -0.75 -3.51
CA LEU A 84 -37.94 -0.66 -4.52
C LEU A 84 -37.95 -1.88 -5.45
N LEU A 85 -36.78 -2.39 -5.86
CA LEU A 85 -36.67 -3.61 -6.64
C LEU A 85 -37.20 -4.82 -5.87
N TYR A 86 -36.89 -4.91 -4.58
CA TYR A 86 -37.43 -5.95 -3.71
C TYR A 86 -38.96 -5.85 -3.57
N GLN A 87 -39.49 -4.65 -3.30
CA GLN A 87 -40.93 -4.42 -3.23
C GLN A 87 -41.62 -4.78 -4.56
N LEU A 88 -41.02 -4.43 -5.70
CA LEU A 88 -41.54 -4.78 -7.02
C LEU A 88 -41.57 -6.30 -7.23
N ALA A 89 -40.53 -7.02 -6.80
CA ALA A 89 -40.50 -8.48 -6.85
C ALA A 89 -41.64 -9.10 -6.01
N VAL A 90 -41.86 -8.59 -4.79
CA VAL A 90 -42.95 -9.05 -3.94
C VAL A 90 -44.33 -8.72 -4.53
N CYS A 91 -44.54 -7.47 -4.99
CA CYS A 91 -45.81 -7.04 -5.59
C CYS A 91 -46.14 -7.78 -6.89
N SER A 92 -45.14 -8.14 -7.68
CA SER A 92 -45.34 -8.90 -8.92
C SER A 92 -45.61 -10.38 -8.67
N ALA A 93 -45.14 -10.94 -7.56
CA ALA A 93 -45.40 -12.31 -7.16
C ALA A 93 -46.84 -12.54 -6.65
N ASP A 94 -47.46 -11.54 -6.02
CA ASP A 94 -48.80 -11.61 -5.42
C ASP A 94 -49.76 -10.57 -6.03
N VAL A 95 -49.82 -10.52 -7.37
CA VAL A 95 -50.78 -9.64 -8.06
C VAL A 95 -52.15 -10.30 -8.12
N GLN A 96 -53.18 -9.56 -7.70
CA GLN A 96 -54.57 -10.01 -7.73
C GLN A 96 -55.25 -9.45 -8.99
N GLU A 97 -56.28 -10.13 -9.49
CA GLU A 97 -57.07 -9.59 -10.61
C GLU A 97 -57.68 -8.23 -10.25
N GLY A 98 -57.50 -7.24 -11.14
CA GLY A 98 -57.92 -5.85 -10.89
C GLY A 98 -56.91 -4.96 -10.15
N SER A 99 -55.83 -5.50 -9.57
CA SER A 99 -54.79 -4.72 -8.88
C SER A 99 -53.48 -4.54 -9.65
N GLN A 100 -53.47 -4.89 -10.94
CA GLN A 100 -52.29 -4.79 -11.84
C GLN A 100 -51.67 -3.38 -11.89
N HIS A 101 -52.48 -2.34 -11.70
CA HIS A 101 -52.01 -0.95 -11.64
C HIS A 101 -50.98 -0.73 -10.50
N LEU A 102 -51.03 -1.52 -9.43
CA LEU A 102 -50.11 -1.41 -8.31
C LEU A 102 -48.68 -1.77 -8.70
N VAL A 103 -48.52 -2.79 -9.56
CA VAL A 103 -47.22 -3.17 -10.13
C VAL A 103 -46.72 -2.07 -11.07
N ALA A 104 -47.60 -1.54 -11.93
CA ALA A 104 -47.24 -0.43 -12.83
C ALA A 104 -46.76 0.81 -12.05
N ASN A 105 -47.41 1.14 -10.94
CA ASN A 105 -46.96 2.21 -10.04
C ASN A 105 -45.57 1.93 -9.47
N LYS A 106 -45.32 0.70 -8.98
CA LYS A 106 -44.02 0.31 -8.42
C LYS A 106 -42.90 0.34 -9.46
N VAL A 107 -43.17 -0.05 -10.70
CA VAL A 107 -42.24 0.11 -11.83
C VAL A 107 -41.90 1.59 -12.03
N ASN A 108 -42.90 2.46 -12.07
CA ASN A 108 -42.68 3.91 -12.22
C ASN A 108 -41.88 4.52 -11.05
N GLU A 109 -42.12 4.07 -9.82
CA GLU A 109 -41.31 4.46 -8.65
C GLU A 109 -39.85 4.01 -8.81
N CYS A 110 -39.61 2.77 -9.24
CA CYS A 110 -38.27 2.25 -9.49
C CYS A 110 -37.54 3.03 -10.60
N ILE A 111 -38.22 3.35 -11.70
CA ILE A 111 -37.65 4.17 -12.78
C ILE A 111 -37.24 5.55 -12.26
N LYS A 112 -38.09 6.20 -11.46
CA LYS A 112 -37.77 7.49 -10.84
C LYS A 112 -36.57 7.39 -9.90
N ALA A 113 -36.48 6.33 -9.10
CA ALA A 113 -35.35 6.12 -8.20
C ALA A 113 -34.04 5.87 -8.95
N LEU A 114 -34.06 5.09 -10.04
CA LEU A 114 -32.91 4.89 -10.91
C LEU A 114 -32.46 6.19 -11.59
N ALA A 115 -33.40 7.00 -12.09
CA ALA A 115 -33.08 8.33 -12.66
C ALA A 115 -32.48 9.27 -11.60
N ALA A 116 -33.00 9.21 -10.37
CA ALA A 116 -32.50 9.99 -9.26
C ALA A 116 -31.12 9.52 -8.78
N LEU A 117 -30.79 8.24 -8.94
CA LEU A 117 -29.45 7.69 -8.71
C LEU A 117 -28.48 8.14 -9.80
N ASP A 118 -28.86 8.05 -11.07
CA ASP A 118 -28.03 8.49 -12.21
C ASP A 118 -27.64 9.98 -12.10
N ALA A 119 -28.57 10.83 -11.63
CA ALA A 119 -28.31 12.25 -11.40
C ALA A 119 -27.18 12.54 -10.38
N THR A 120 -26.78 11.58 -9.54
CA THR A 120 -25.65 11.76 -8.60
C THR A 120 -24.27 11.61 -9.24
N LYS A 121 -24.21 11.11 -10.47
CA LYS A 121 -22.96 10.88 -11.21
C LYS A 121 -22.08 12.12 -11.27
N ASP A 122 -22.67 13.28 -11.58
CA ASP A 122 -21.93 14.53 -11.72
C ASP A 122 -21.29 14.99 -10.40
N GLU A 123 -22.00 14.77 -9.28
CA GLU A 123 -21.48 15.08 -7.94
C GLU A 123 -20.29 14.18 -7.58
N LEU A 124 -20.39 12.89 -7.92
CA LEU A 124 -19.32 11.91 -7.70
C LEU A 124 -18.06 12.22 -8.52
N HIS A 125 -18.26 12.67 -9.78
CA HIS A 125 -17.18 13.11 -10.65
C HIS A 125 -16.49 14.38 -10.10
N ARG A 126 -17.27 15.35 -9.61
CA ARG A 126 -16.73 16.58 -8.99
C ARG A 126 -15.96 16.28 -7.69
N ALA A 127 -16.42 15.30 -6.92
CA ALA A 127 -15.74 14.81 -5.71
C ALA A 127 -14.46 14.00 -5.98
N HIS A 128 -14.11 13.77 -7.26
CA HIS A 128 -12.94 12.99 -7.70
C HIS A 128 -12.86 11.60 -7.06
N MET A 129 -14.01 10.97 -6.83
CA MET A 129 -14.09 9.62 -6.26
C MET A 129 -13.77 8.57 -7.32
N MET A 130 -12.49 8.23 -7.45
CA MET A 130 -12.01 7.22 -8.37
C MET A 130 -11.93 5.85 -7.69
N VAL A 131 -12.33 4.80 -8.42
CA VAL A 131 -12.23 3.41 -7.96
C VAL A 131 -11.19 2.69 -8.83
N PRO A 132 -10.16 2.06 -8.26
CA PRO A 132 -9.18 1.29 -9.02
C PRO A 132 -9.83 0.12 -9.77
N GLN A 133 -9.33 -0.17 -10.97
CA GLN A 133 -9.85 -1.27 -11.81
C GLN A 133 -9.77 -2.63 -11.11
N ASP A 134 -8.68 -2.90 -10.39
CA ASP A 134 -8.50 -4.15 -9.63
C ASP A 134 -9.61 -4.35 -8.59
N VAL A 135 -10.11 -3.25 -8.00
CA VAL A 135 -11.21 -3.29 -7.03
C VAL A 135 -12.54 -3.63 -7.72
N LEU A 136 -12.76 -3.15 -8.95
CA LEU A 136 -13.93 -3.54 -9.76
C LEU A 136 -13.90 -5.03 -10.08
N GLU A 137 -12.76 -5.56 -10.53
CA GLU A 137 -12.60 -6.98 -10.84
C GLU A 137 -12.78 -7.88 -9.60
N MET A 138 -12.36 -7.39 -8.43
CA MET A 138 -12.64 -8.06 -7.16
C MET A 138 -14.13 -8.12 -6.85
N LEU A 139 -14.87 -7.03 -7.11
CA LEU A 139 -16.32 -7.00 -6.92
C LEU A 139 -17.02 -7.98 -7.85
N ASP A 140 -16.65 -8.01 -9.13
CA ASP A 140 -17.21 -8.93 -10.14
C ASP A 140 -16.99 -10.41 -9.77
N THR A 141 -15.88 -10.72 -9.12
CA THR A 141 -15.54 -12.07 -8.65
C THR A 141 -16.05 -12.38 -7.24
N GLY A 142 -16.77 -11.45 -6.59
CA GLY A 142 -17.32 -11.62 -5.24
C GLY A 142 -16.27 -11.60 -4.11
N LYS A 143 -15.08 -11.06 -4.36
CA LYS A 143 -14.00 -10.93 -3.37
C LYS A 143 -14.16 -9.64 -2.57
N ASN A 144 -13.79 -9.68 -1.28
CA ASN A 144 -13.84 -8.48 -0.44
C ASN A 144 -12.79 -7.43 -0.90
N PRO A 145 -13.20 -6.22 -1.33
CA PRO A 145 -12.30 -5.16 -1.77
C PRO A 145 -11.32 -4.66 -0.69
N ASP A 146 -11.60 -4.86 0.60
CA ASP A 146 -10.69 -4.49 1.70
C ASP A 146 -9.32 -5.18 1.60
N ILE A 147 -9.28 -6.35 0.95
CA ILE A 147 -8.03 -7.08 0.70
C ILE A 147 -7.10 -6.26 -0.18
N HIS A 148 -7.63 -5.52 -1.17
CA HIS A 148 -6.83 -4.64 -2.02
C HIS A 148 -6.16 -3.56 -1.18
N THR A 149 -6.94 -2.84 -0.35
CA THR A 149 -6.43 -1.80 0.54
C THR A 149 -5.37 -2.34 1.49
N ARG A 150 -5.61 -3.51 2.11
CA ARG A 150 -4.64 -4.16 3.00
C ARG A 150 -3.33 -4.48 2.28
N ASN A 151 -3.41 -5.10 1.10
CA ASN A 151 -2.22 -5.48 0.33
C ASN A 151 -1.45 -4.24 -0.15
N PHE A 152 -2.16 -3.19 -0.57
CA PHE A 152 -1.58 -1.93 -0.98
C PHE A 152 -0.82 -1.26 0.17
N VAL A 153 -1.43 -1.14 1.35
CA VAL A 153 -0.78 -0.56 2.53
C VAL A 153 0.45 -1.38 2.96
N ASN A 154 0.34 -2.72 2.98
CA ASN A 154 1.46 -3.59 3.31
C ASN A 154 2.62 -3.46 2.32
N ARG A 155 2.31 -3.37 1.03
CA ARG A 155 3.31 -3.14 -0.02
C ARG A 155 3.97 -1.78 0.15
N LEU A 156 3.19 -0.71 0.35
CA LEU A 156 3.72 0.63 0.58
C LEU A 156 4.65 0.68 1.80
N ALA A 157 4.28 0.04 2.90
CA ALA A 157 5.12 -0.02 4.09
C ALA A 157 6.45 -0.74 3.81
N SER A 158 6.40 -1.88 3.11
CA SER A 158 7.57 -2.65 2.73
C SER A 158 8.48 -1.88 1.77
N GLU A 159 7.90 -1.22 0.77
CA GLU A 159 8.60 -0.42 -0.24
C GLU A 159 9.23 0.85 0.36
N ASN A 160 8.56 1.49 1.32
CA ASN A 160 9.10 2.60 2.07
C ASN A 160 10.31 2.18 2.91
N GLN A 161 10.21 1.08 3.66
CA GLN A 161 11.34 0.55 4.45
C GLN A 161 12.51 0.15 3.56
N TYR A 162 12.24 -0.49 2.43
CA TYR A 162 13.25 -0.85 1.45
C TYR A 162 13.96 0.38 0.87
N SER A 163 13.20 1.38 0.42
CA SER A 163 13.73 2.63 -0.13
C SER A 163 14.56 3.40 0.90
N TYR A 164 14.08 3.47 2.14
CA TYR A 164 14.82 4.08 3.25
C TYR A 164 16.14 3.34 3.52
N GLY A 165 16.13 2.00 3.48
CA GLY A 165 17.32 1.17 3.61
C GLY A 165 18.35 1.44 2.50
N GLN A 166 17.90 1.55 1.24
CA GLN A 166 18.78 1.92 0.13
C GLN A 166 19.38 3.31 0.31
N HIS A 167 18.56 4.30 0.67
CA HIS A 167 19.01 5.67 0.89
C HIS A 167 20.11 5.73 1.96
N ARG A 168 19.88 5.05 3.10
CA ARG A 168 20.84 4.98 4.20
C ARG A 168 22.13 4.26 3.82
N ALA A 169 22.05 3.22 2.99
CA ALA A 169 23.22 2.50 2.50
C ALA A 169 24.10 3.39 1.60
N VAL A 170 23.47 4.16 0.69
CA VAL A 170 24.17 5.12 -0.18
C VAL A 170 24.80 6.24 0.64
N GLU A 171 24.06 6.79 1.61
CA GLU A 171 24.59 7.81 2.52
C GLU A 171 25.79 7.29 3.31
N SER A 172 25.70 6.09 3.88
CA SER A 172 26.82 5.48 4.60
C SER A 172 28.01 5.21 3.70
N TYR A 173 27.78 4.76 2.46
CA TYR A 173 28.85 4.57 1.48
C TYR A 173 29.53 5.88 1.14
N LYS A 174 28.77 6.95 0.88
CA LYS A 174 29.29 8.30 0.61
C LYS A 174 30.15 8.77 1.77
N ASN A 175 29.67 8.69 3.01
CA ASN A 175 30.43 9.13 4.18
C ASN A 175 31.75 8.35 4.33
N ARG A 176 31.73 7.03 4.12
CA ARG A 176 32.95 6.20 4.15
C ARG A 176 33.92 6.53 3.02
N LEU A 177 33.41 6.87 1.85
CA LEU A 177 34.22 7.29 0.72
C LEU A 177 34.86 8.65 0.98
N ASP A 178 34.09 9.61 1.49
CA ASP A 178 34.59 10.93 1.89
C ASP A 178 35.72 10.79 2.91
N GLU A 179 35.53 9.98 3.96
CA GLU A 179 36.57 9.68 4.96
C GLU A 179 37.84 9.03 4.36
N ALA A 180 37.66 8.13 3.39
CA ALA A 180 38.78 7.47 2.72
C ALA A 180 39.55 8.43 1.80
N LEU A 181 38.84 9.33 1.11
CA LEU A 181 39.42 10.36 0.26
C LEU A 181 40.18 11.40 1.08
N ASP A 182 39.60 11.87 2.19
CA ASP A 182 40.26 12.81 3.11
C ASP A 182 41.58 12.24 3.65
N ARG A 183 41.63 10.92 3.90
CA ARG A 183 42.85 10.23 4.34
C ARG A 183 43.88 10.05 3.22
N ALA A 184 43.44 9.72 2.01
CA ALA A 184 44.34 9.44 0.89
C ALA A 184 44.90 10.71 0.24
N PHE A 185 44.15 11.81 0.28
CA PHE A 185 44.49 13.08 -0.36
C PHE A 185 44.19 14.28 0.56
N PRO A 186 44.96 14.46 1.65
CA PRO A 186 44.72 15.52 2.63
C PRO A 186 44.84 16.94 2.05
N GLU A 187 45.58 17.13 0.95
CA GLU A 187 45.62 18.40 0.21
C GLU A 187 44.29 18.78 -0.48
N LEU A 188 43.44 17.81 -0.84
CA LEU A 188 42.14 18.08 -1.46
C LEU A 188 41.09 18.58 -0.46
N GLY A 189 41.15 18.12 0.78
CA GLY A 189 40.23 18.54 1.86
C GLY A 189 40.36 20.03 2.22
N GLN A 190 41.55 20.61 2.03
CA GLN A 190 41.79 22.04 2.25
C GLN A 190 41.18 22.93 1.15
N GLY A 191 40.98 22.40 -0.06
CA GLY A 191 40.34 23.11 -1.17
C GLY A 191 38.81 23.09 -1.15
N GLN A 192 38.19 21.99 -0.72
CA GLN A 192 36.73 21.85 -0.65
C GLN A 192 36.09 22.64 0.51
N ARG A 193 36.75 22.74 1.68
CA ARG A 193 36.25 23.55 2.80
C ARG A 193 36.29 25.06 2.57
N GLY A 194 37.00 25.53 1.54
CA GLY A 194 37.08 26.94 1.16
C GLY A 194 36.02 27.42 0.17
N GLN A 195 35.24 26.52 -0.44
CA GLN A 195 34.30 26.90 -1.53
C GLN A 195 32.82 26.81 -1.18
N THR A 196 32.42 26.22 -0.04
CA THR A 196 31.01 26.20 0.39
C THR A 196 30.60 27.45 1.20
N GLY A 197 31.29 28.59 1.01
CA GLY A 197 31.17 29.77 1.88
C GLY A 197 31.29 31.13 1.21
N THR A 198 31.11 31.25 -0.11
CA THR A 198 30.97 32.57 -0.78
C THR A 198 30.03 32.48 -1.97
N GLU A 199 28.73 32.60 -1.70
CA GLU A 199 27.77 33.22 -2.62
C GLU A 199 27.04 34.33 -1.84
N GLN A 200 27.27 35.57 -2.29
CA GLN A 200 26.51 36.77 -1.97
C GLN A 200 25.23 36.79 -2.81
#